data_AF-A0A061SN07-F1
#
_entry.id   AF-A0A061SN07-F1
#
_cell.length_a   1.000
_cell.length_b   1.000
_cell.length_c   1.000
_cell.angle_alpha   90.00
_cell.angle_beta   90.00
_cell.angle_gamma   90.00
#
_symmetry.space_group_name_H-M   'P 1'
#
loop_
_entity.id
_entity.type
_entity.pdbx_description
1 polymer ?
#
loop_
_entity_poly.entity_id
_entity_poly.type
_entity_poly.pdbx_seq_one_letter_code
_entity_poly.pdbx_strand_id
1 'polypeptide(L)'
;MNQRASAQMLFGGCFLCMYFHICMAARKIERTTSLNSESGLSHDVDRWITKMFKLEDDTPSTARSLKPPLPLCFSGREDLGKVLKGGIQVGAPPKGDPFPAAELRHFPYASHSHCNEMTQPLQFKADDCELPAFDPETFVHLIRGHRLVFWGDSVTRQFFFYVTLRLERYQIHESYDGPGKSSKLPLADPKVCTLKTPGDDGLSLGTECFELQHKDLVESKACFHYLDEDTAICYIRAEDEVVDDRNVVYWNGLKPTDIVFANTGLHHNSRVKFRSCHKSFTSLIKYQLKRRPLPLILWRDTSAQHFEGGEGGNYPPSRSSYLRHIVPGEFKCSSHSFEEMRGNDWRNMLLNTEGFMTDGFKMDLPIMRVWNITSMSSELHPVTLETSRTEEGHAIADCTHFCPSYGGMYEIWSTVLHNILRAAQPLSETLKIKYHAVDLEYGNEIRRAKAEEAKERLFWLPNSTMAETSEDSSAETA
;
A
#
# COMPACT_ATOMS: atom_id res chain seq x y z
N MET A 1 62.79 -27.37 39.24
CA MET A 1 63.11 -27.26 37.79
C MET A 1 61.94 -26.52 37.14
N ASN A 2 61.92 -25.19 37.23
CA ASN A 2 62.36 -24.18 36.23
C ASN A 2 61.14 -23.67 35.44
N GLN A 3 60.55 -22.52 35.77
CA GLN A 3 60.95 -21.11 35.53
C GLN A 3 60.32 -20.51 34.24
N ARG A 4 59.46 -19.50 34.46
CA ARG A 4 59.27 -18.18 33.78
C ARG A 4 59.53 -18.00 32.26
N ALA A 5 58.58 -17.31 31.60
CA ALA A 5 58.68 -15.97 30.95
C ALA A 5 57.34 -15.70 30.19
N SER A 6 56.56 -14.62 30.37
CA SER A 6 56.76 -13.16 30.17
C SER A 6 57.07 -12.73 28.74
N ALA A 7 56.08 -12.12 28.07
CA ALA A 7 56.28 -11.08 27.04
C ALA A 7 55.05 -10.17 26.94
N GLN A 8 55.22 -8.92 27.39
CA GLN A 8 54.43 -7.74 27.03
C GLN A 8 55.00 -7.16 25.73
N MET A 9 54.15 -6.61 24.85
CA MET A 9 54.41 -5.49 23.93
C MET A 9 53.04 -5.04 23.38
N LEU A 10 52.50 -3.89 23.83
CA LEU A 10 52.59 -2.57 23.19
C LEU A 10 51.95 -2.51 21.79
N PHE A 11 50.71 -2.01 21.71
CA PHE A 11 50.27 -1.08 20.66
C PHE A 11 49.14 -0.21 21.21
N GLY A 12 49.51 1.00 21.62
CA GLY A 12 48.60 2.12 21.78
C GLY A 12 48.78 3.08 20.60
N GLY A 13 47.69 3.74 20.22
CA GLY A 13 47.74 4.97 19.40
C GLY A 13 47.10 4.86 18.03
N CYS A 14 45.86 5.35 17.92
CA CYS A 14 45.41 6.27 16.87
C CYS A 14 43.91 6.56 17.00
N PHE A 15 43.54 7.51 17.88
CA PHE A 15 42.19 8.08 17.92
C PHE A 15 42.20 9.62 17.99
N LEU A 16 43.30 10.26 17.57
CA LEU A 16 43.55 11.69 17.79
C LEU A 16 43.98 12.47 16.53
N CYS A 17 43.52 12.06 15.34
CA CYS A 17 43.79 12.78 14.09
C CYS A 17 42.58 13.50 13.45
N MET A 18 41.38 13.40 14.00
CA MET A 18 40.20 14.08 13.41
C MET A 18 39.86 15.45 14.03
N TYR A 19 40.50 15.84 15.12
CA TYR A 19 40.21 17.12 15.81
C TYR A 19 41.11 18.30 15.40
N PHE A 20 42.13 18.08 14.57
CA PHE A 20 43.13 19.12 14.26
C PHE A 20 42.80 19.97 13.03
N HIS A 21 41.88 19.54 12.15
CA HIS A 21 41.53 20.31 10.95
C HIS A 21 40.41 21.35 11.15
N ILE A 22 39.57 21.21 12.18
CA ILE A 22 38.46 22.15 12.44
C ILE A 22 38.94 23.39 13.24
N CYS A 23 40.00 23.27 14.06
CA CYS A 23 40.53 24.39 14.84
C CYS A 23 41.48 25.33 14.07
N MET A 24 41.97 24.95 12.89
CA MET A 24 42.87 25.79 12.07
C MET A 24 42.11 26.72 11.11
N ALA A 25 40.83 26.44 10.81
CA ALA A 25 39.99 27.32 9.99
C ALA A 25 39.41 28.50 10.80
N ALA A 26 39.13 28.30 12.10
CA ALA A 26 38.57 29.35 12.97
C ALA A 26 39.59 30.44 13.38
N ARG A 27 40.90 30.14 13.34
CA ARG A 27 41.95 31.12 13.70
C ARG A 27 42.44 32.01 12.56
N LYS A 28 41.97 31.80 11.33
CA LYS A 28 42.34 32.62 10.16
C LYS A 28 41.37 33.77 9.88
N ILE A 29 40.24 33.82 10.58
CA ILE A 29 39.21 34.87 10.44
C ILE A 29 39.38 35.99 11.49
N GLU A 30 40.07 35.74 12.60
CA GLU A 30 40.31 36.75 13.67
C GLU A 30 41.63 37.54 13.54
N ARG A 31 42.35 37.45 12.42
CA ARG A 31 43.66 38.14 12.23
C ARG A 31 43.70 39.16 11.10
N THR A 32 42.54 39.66 10.63
CA THR A 32 42.49 40.69 9.59
C THR A 32 41.81 41.99 10.03
N THR A 33 41.54 42.17 11.33
CA THR A 33 40.94 43.40 11.87
C THR A 33 41.75 43.96 13.03
N SER A 34 42.97 44.41 12.75
CA SER A 34 43.51 45.57 13.48
C SER A 34 44.54 46.31 12.64
N LEU A 35 44.48 47.65 12.72
CA LEU A 35 45.41 48.66 12.20
C LEU A 35 45.27 49.02 10.70
N ASN A 36 44.46 50.06 10.41
CA ASN A 36 45.03 51.39 10.21
C ASN A 36 43.95 52.49 10.03
N SER A 37 44.33 53.64 10.55
CA SER A 37 43.65 54.92 10.64
C SER A 37 43.62 55.70 9.33
N GLU A 38 42.57 56.52 9.22
CA GLU A 38 42.51 57.85 8.60
C GLU A 38 42.64 58.05 7.09
N SER A 39 41.62 58.78 6.61
CA SER A 39 41.56 59.69 5.46
C SER A 39 41.03 59.15 4.12
N GLY A 40 39.84 59.64 3.75
CA GLY A 40 39.63 60.08 2.36
C GLY A 40 38.65 59.34 1.45
N LEU A 41 37.81 58.41 1.92
CA LEU A 41 36.95 57.61 1.01
C LEU A 41 35.48 57.42 1.45
N SER A 42 34.96 58.32 2.29
CA SER A 42 33.60 58.19 2.85
C SER A 42 32.47 58.74 1.98
N HIS A 43 32.74 59.49 0.90
CA HIS A 43 31.67 60.14 0.12
C HIS A 43 31.26 59.43 -1.18
N ASP A 44 32.05 58.46 -1.66
CA ASP A 44 31.71 57.71 -2.89
C ASP A 44 31.04 56.36 -2.62
N VAL A 45 31.26 55.75 -1.45
CA VAL A 45 30.60 54.48 -1.08
C VAL A 45 29.11 54.70 -0.79
N ASP A 46 28.75 55.78 -0.10
CA ASP A 46 27.33 56.13 0.14
C ASP A 46 26.60 56.52 -1.15
N ARG A 47 27.32 57.11 -2.11
CA ARG A 47 26.75 57.44 -3.43
C ARG A 47 26.58 56.20 -4.30
N TRP A 48 27.42 55.18 -4.13
CA TRP A 48 27.31 53.89 -4.83
C TRP A 48 26.22 53.00 -4.24
N ILE A 49 26.11 52.93 -2.91
CA ILE A 49 25.04 52.20 -2.20
C ILE A 49 23.67 52.84 -2.49
N THR A 50 23.56 54.17 -2.47
CA THR A 50 22.30 54.85 -2.83
C THR A 50 21.91 54.64 -4.29
N LYS A 51 22.87 54.36 -5.19
CA LYS A 51 22.60 54.10 -6.61
C LYS A 51 22.26 52.63 -6.89
N MET A 52 22.73 51.68 -6.07
CA MET A 52 22.28 50.28 -6.14
C MET A 52 20.88 50.07 -5.54
N PHE A 53 20.50 50.85 -4.53
CA PHE A 53 19.18 50.74 -3.88
C PHE A 53 18.11 51.72 -4.40
N LYS A 54 18.40 52.43 -5.51
CA LYS A 54 17.43 53.24 -6.27
C LYS A 54 17.22 52.72 -7.69
N LEU A 55 17.27 51.40 -7.88
CA LEU A 55 16.61 50.80 -9.03
C LEU A 55 15.12 50.86 -8.75
N GLU A 56 14.46 51.69 -9.55
CA GLU A 56 13.06 52.09 -9.45
C GLU A 56 12.12 50.89 -9.45
N ASP A 57 11.21 50.91 -8.47
CA ASP A 57 9.99 50.11 -8.31
C ASP A 57 8.98 50.40 -9.44
N ASP A 58 9.38 50.19 -10.70
CA ASP A 58 8.49 50.24 -11.87
C ASP A 58 8.11 48.83 -12.37
N THR A 59 8.32 47.79 -11.56
CA THR A 59 7.64 46.51 -11.79
C THR A 59 6.17 46.65 -11.41
N PRO A 60 5.23 46.47 -12.37
CA PRO A 60 3.80 46.57 -12.07
C PRO A 60 3.49 45.60 -10.94
N SER A 61 2.93 46.14 -9.84
CA SER A 61 2.52 45.44 -8.64
C SER A 61 1.37 44.48 -8.95
N THR A 62 1.65 43.44 -9.74
CA THR A 62 0.88 42.21 -9.74
C THR A 62 1.32 41.42 -8.53
N ALA A 63 1.01 41.96 -7.34
CA ALA A 63 0.96 41.16 -6.13
C ALA A 63 -0.14 40.12 -6.35
N ARG A 64 0.21 39.06 -7.09
CA ARG A 64 -0.59 37.84 -7.16
C ARG A 64 -0.73 37.43 -5.71
N SER A 65 -1.94 37.59 -5.19
CA SER A 65 -2.33 37.03 -3.92
C SER A 65 -1.97 35.54 -3.95
N LEU A 66 -0.81 35.21 -3.39
CA LEU A 66 -0.36 33.85 -3.28
C LEU A 66 -1.31 33.22 -2.29
N LYS A 67 -2.20 32.36 -2.79
CA LYS A 67 -3.01 31.53 -1.90
C LYS A 67 -2.05 30.82 -0.93
N PRO A 68 -2.37 30.77 0.37
CA PRO A 68 -1.54 30.04 1.31
C PRO A 68 -1.38 28.60 0.82
N PRO A 69 -0.21 27.96 1.05
CA PRO A 69 -0.01 26.57 0.68
C PRO A 69 -1.09 25.71 1.37
N LEU A 70 -1.59 24.71 0.64
CA LEU A 70 -2.54 23.76 1.21
C LEU A 70 -1.85 22.93 2.29
N PRO A 71 -2.57 22.49 3.34
CA PRO A 71 -2.01 21.57 4.32
C PRO A 71 -1.72 20.21 3.68
N LEU A 72 -0.78 19.44 4.24
CA LEU A 72 -0.55 18.06 3.80
C LEU A 72 -1.78 17.18 4.06
N CYS A 73 -2.10 16.27 3.14
CA CYS A 73 -3.22 15.35 3.32
C CYS A 73 -3.04 14.39 4.50
N PHE A 74 -1.78 14.08 4.82
CA PHE A 74 -1.38 13.22 5.93
C PHE A 74 -0.30 13.96 6.72
N SER A 75 -0.72 14.57 7.83
CA SER A 75 0.15 15.37 8.70
C SER A 75 0.46 14.67 10.02
N GLY A 76 -0.41 13.74 10.45
CA GLY A 76 -0.27 13.02 11.71
C GLY A 76 -1.02 11.69 11.75
N ARG A 77 -1.10 11.12 12.96
CA ARG A 77 -1.71 9.80 13.21
C ARG A 77 -3.21 9.78 12.90
N GLU A 78 -3.88 10.87 13.22
CA GLU A 78 -5.29 11.12 12.99
C GLU A 78 -5.66 11.08 11.50
N ASP A 79 -4.70 11.35 10.62
CA ASP A 79 -4.92 11.40 9.18
C ASP A 79 -4.70 10.06 8.47
N LEU A 80 -4.11 9.05 9.12
CA LEU A 80 -3.72 7.80 8.45
C LEU A 80 -4.88 7.02 7.84
N GLY A 81 -6.11 7.27 8.28
CA GLY A 81 -7.35 6.71 7.73
C GLY A 81 -8.22 7.72 6.97
N LYS A 82 -7.71 8.94 6.72
CA LYS A 82 -8.46 10.03 6.08
C LYS A 82 -8.92 9.61 4.69
N VAL A 83 -10.21 9.81 4.41
CA VAL A 83 -10.76 9.66 3.06
C VAL A 83 -10.33 10.88 2.25
N LEU A 84 -9.56 10.65 1.19
CA LEU A 84 -9.20 11.72 0.25
C LEU A 84 -10.39 12.03 -0.66
N LYS A 85 -10.73 13.32 -0.76
CA LYS A 85 -11.67 13.86 -1.75
C LYS A 85 -10.86 14.51 -2.85
N GLY A 86 -11.25 14.31 -4.10
CA GLY A 86 -10.49 14.79 -5.25
C GLY A 86 -10.79 13.99 -6.50
N GLY A 87 -9.96 14.17 -7.51
CA GLY A 87 -10.09 13.49 -8.79
C GLY A 87 -8.75 13.14 -9.40
N ILE A 88 -8.78 12.19 -10.33
CA ILE A 88 -7.64 11.89 -11.19
C ILE A 88 -7.60 12.92 -12.31
N GLN A 89 -6.41 13.46 -12.55
CA GLN A 89 -6.15 14.39 -13.64
C GLN A 89 -4.79 14.07 -14.28
N VAL A 90 -4.55 14.62 -15.45
CA VAL A 90 -3.21 14.57 -16.07
C VAL A 90 -2.23 15.33 -15.16
N GLY A 91 -1.09 14.69 -14.91
CA GLY A 91 -0.06 15.18 -14.00
C GLY A 91 1.26 15.49 -14.67
N ALA A 92 2.20 15.94 -13.85
CA ALA A 92 3.60 15.88 -14.24
C ALA A 92 4.03 14.41 -14.31
N PRO A 93 4.97 14.04 -15.19
CA PRO A 93 5.60 12.74 -15.14
C PRO A 93 6.16 12.49 -13.74
N PRO A 94 6.06 11.25 -13.22
CA PRO A 94 6.72 10.90 -11.97
C PRO A 94 8.23 11.16 -12.05
N LYS A 95 8.88 11.32 -10.88
CA LYS A 95 10.33 11.50 -10.81
C LYS A 95 11.04 10.23 -11.28
N GLY A 96 12.01 10.40 -12.17
CA GLY A 96 12.84 9.33 -12.78
C GLY A 96 12.46 9.00 -14.21
N ASP A 97 13.14 8.03 -14.80
CA ASP A 97 12.86 7.57 -16.16
C ASP A 97 11.68 6.57 -16.18
N PRO A 98 10.84 6.60 -17.24
CA PRO A 98 9.84 5.56 -17.47
C PRO A 98 10.49 4.19 -17.58
N PHE A 99 9.81 3.14 -17.11
CA PHE A 99 10.29 1.76 -17.18
C PHE A 99 10.69 1.38 -18.61
N PRO A 100 11.90 0.82 -18.85
CA PRO A 100 12.24 0.32 -20.17
C PRO A 100 11.30 -0.83 -20.51
N ALA A 101 10.93 -0.97 -21.78
CA ALA A 101 10.03 -2.05 -22.24
C ALA A 101 10.52 -3.45 -21.82
N ALA A 102 11.83 -3.63 -21.65
CA ALA A 102 12.40 -4.89 -21.17
C ALA A 102 12.02 -5.24 -19.73
N GLU A 103 11.97 -4.26 -18.81
CA GLU A 103 11.60 -4.47 -17.40
C GLU A 103 10.10 -4.65 -17.24
N LEU A 104 9.31 -3.97 -18.08
CA LEU A 104 7.87 -4.14 -18.14
C LEU A 104 7.46 -5.60 -18.43
N ARG A 105 8.27 -6.38 -19.16
CA ARG A 105 7.97 -7.80 -19.41
C ARG A 105 7.84 -8.68 -18.16
N HIS A 106 8.33 -8.23 -17.01
CA HIS A 106 8.17 -8.93 -15.74
C HIS A 106 6.87 -8.57 -15.00
N PHE A 107 6.22 -7.48 -15.39
CA PHE A 107 4.89 -7.17 -14.91
C PHE A 107 3.85 -7.98 -15.68
N PRO A 108 2.95 -8.69 -14.97
CA PRO A 108 1.68 -9.05 -15.55
C PRO A 108 1.05 -7.81 -16.22
N TYR A 109 0.44 -7.98 -17.39
CA TYR A 109 -0.27 -6.94 -18.15
C TYR A 109 0.55 -5.84 -18.81
N ALA A 110 1.85 -5.66 -18.53
CA ALA A 110 2.56 -4.52 -19.10
C ALA A 110 2.84 -4.63 -20.60
N SER A 111 2.81 -5.84 -21.17
CA SER A 111 2.87 -6.02 -22.63
C SER A 111 1.52 -5.81 -23.31
N HIS A 112 0.44 -5.62 -22.55
CA HIS A 112 -0.90 -5.50 -23.11
C HIS A 112 -1.01 -4.23 -23.95
N SER A 113 -1.49 -4.37 -25.18
CA SER A 113 -1.66 -3.29 -26.15
C SER A 113 -2.38 -2.06 -25.55
N HIS A 114 -3.55 -2.28 -24.95
CA HIS A 114 -4.31 -1.25 -24.22
C HIS A 114 -3.49 -0.50 -23.16
N CYS A 115 -2.66 -1.19 -22.38
CA CYS A 115 -1.84 -0.54 -21.35
C CYS A 115 -0.75 0.36 -21.95
N ASN A 116 -0.26 0.06 -23.15
CA ASN A 116 0.76 0.87 -23.83
C ASN A 116 0.20 2.18 -24.39
N GLU A 117 -1.11 2.26 -24.65
CA GLU A 117 -1.77 3.48 -25.14
C GLU A 117 -1.90 4.53 -24.04
N MET A 118 -1.84 4.12 -22.77
CA MET A 118 -1.85 5.01 -21.62
C MET A 118 -0.49 5.68 -21.41
N THR A 119 -0.27 6.71 -22.21
CA THR A 119 0.99 7.48 -22.25
C THR A 119 1.00 8.69 -21.33
N GLN A 120 -0.16 9.14 -20.86
CA GLN A 120 -0.25 10.33 -20.02
C GLN A 120 -0.07 9.96 -18.55
N PRO A 121 0.88 10.61 -17.84
CA PRO A 121 1.00 10.42 -16.40
C PRO A 121 -0.23 11.00 -15.72
N LEU A 122 -0.80 10.21 -14.82
CA LEU A 122 -1.95 10.56 -14.00
C LEU A 122 -1.48 10.94 -12.60
N GLN A 123 -2.22 11.85 -11.99
CA GLN A 123 -2.06 12.21 -10.59
C GLN A 123 -3.44 12.34 -9.95
N PHE A 124 -3.53 11.94 -8.69
CA PHE A 124 -4.70 12.25 -7.87
C PHE A 124 -4.50 13.61 -7.22
N LYS A 125 -5.39 14.56 -7.53
CA LYS A 125 -5.41 15.88 -6.90
C LYS A 125 -6.48 15.90 -5.83
N ALA A 126 -6.06 16.00 -4.58
CA ALA A 126 -6.97 16.20 -3.46
C ALA A 126 -7.56 17.63 -3.47
N ASP A 127 -8.80 17.78 -2.99
CA ASP A 127 -9.54 19.05 -3.03
C ASP A 127 -9.03 20.06 -1.99
N ASP A 128 -8.69 19.57 -0.80
CA ASP A 128 -8.47 20.38 0.41
C ASP A 128 -7.06 20.26 0.99
N CYS A 129 -6.18 19.50 0.34
CA CYS A 129 -4.84 19.22 0.85
C CYS A 129 -3.84 18.92 -0.26
N GLU A 130 -2.56 19.02 0.07
CA GLU A 130 -1.45 18.63 -0.80
C GLU A 130 -1.07 17.17 -0.56
N LEU A 131 -0.93 16.43 -1.65
CA LEU A 131 -0.44 15.06 -1.65
C LEU A 131 0.90 15.02 -2.41
N PRO A 132 2.04 15.25 -1.72
CA PRO A 132 3.36 15.19 -2.33
C PRO A 132 3.59 13.91 -3.12
N ALA A 133 4.19 14.01 -4.30
CA ALA A 133 4.41 12.89 -5.20
C ALA A 133 5.24 11.76 -4.55
N PHE A 134 5.09 10.55 -5.08
CA PHE A 134 5.97 9.44 -4.72
C PHE A 134 7.44 9.76 -5.02
N ASP A 135 8.30 9.64 -4.01
CA ASP A 135 9.74 9.84 -4.13
C ASP A 135 10.47 8.58 -3.63
N PRO A 136 11.12 7.81 -4.52
CA PRO A 136 11.77 6.54 -4.15
C PRO A 136 12.81 6.65 -3.03
N GLU A 137 13.60 7.73 -3.05
CA GLU A 137 14.64 8.02 -2.05
C GLU A 137 14.03 8.18 -0.65
N THR A 138 13.07 9.11 -0.53
CA THR A 138 12.35 9.34 0.72
C THR A 138 11.61 8.08 1.15
N PHE A 139 11.01 7.33 0.22
CA PHE A 139 10.31 6.10 0.53
C PHE A 139 11.24 5.01 1.11
N VAL A 140 12.44 4.81 0.54
CA VAL A 140 13.44 3.89 1.09
C VAL A 140 13.89 4.35 2.47
N HIS A 141 14.09 5.65 2.67
CA HIS A 141 14.42 6.20 3.99
C HIS A 141 13.33 5.92 5.03
N LEU A 142 12.05 6.05 4.65
CA LEU A 142 10.91 5.80 5.54
C LEU A 142 10.77 4.33 5.96
N ILE A 143 11.27 3.39 5.17
CA ILE A 143 11.23 1.95 5.49
C ILE A 143 12.59 1.41 5.95
N ARG A 144 13.62 2.25 6.06
CA ARG A 144 14.97 1.81 6.45
C ARG A 144 14.93 1.16 7.84
N GLY A 145 15.55 -0.01 8.01
CA GLY A 145 15.47 -0.75 9.27
C GLY A 145 14.24 -1.64 9.41
N HIS A 146 13.32 -1.59 8.43
CA HIS A 146 12.00 -2.22 8.51
C HIS A 146 11.75 -3.17 7.33
N ARG A 147 10.90 -4.17 7.57
CA ARG A 147 10.31 -4.96 6.49
C ARG A 147 8.92 -4.45 6.17
N LEU A 148 8.71 -3.93 4.96
CA LEU A 148 7.39 -3.59 4.42
C LEU A 148 6.78 -4.83 3.73
N VAL A 149 5.65 -5.31 4.23
CA VAL A 149 5.01 -6.54 3.79
C VAL A 149 3.68 -6.23 3.13
N PHE A 150 3.61 -6.38 1.81
CA PHE A 150 2.38 -6.38 1.03
C PHE A 150 1.68 -7.73 1.21
N TRP A 151 0.61 -7.76 1.98
CA TRP A 151 -0.07 -8.97 2.40
C TRP A 151 -1.46 -9.05 1.78
N GLY A 152 -1.62 -9.74 0.65
CA GLY A 152 -2.91 -9.71 0.01
C GLY A 152 -3.06 -10.44 -1.31
N ASP A 153 -4.12 -10.04 -2.01
CA ASP A 153 -4.58 -10.60 -3.27
C ASP A 153 -3.68 -10.23 -4.47
N SER A 154 -4.12 -10.64 -5.67
CA SER A 154 -3.41 -10.40 -6.92
C SER A 154 -3.24 -8.91 -7.27
N VAL A 155 -4.14 -8.03 -6.81
CA VAL A 155 -4.01 -6.58 -7.00
C VAL A 155 -2.96 -6.01 -6.04
N THR A 156 -2.91 -6.52 -4.81
CA THR A 156 -1.82 -6.22 -3.83
C THR A 156 -0.47 -6.68 -4.36
N ARG A 157 -0.41 -7.86 -4.99
CA ARG A 157 0.79 -8.38 -5.65
C ARG A 157 1.33 -7.45 -6.75
N GLN A 158 0.44 -6.94 -7.61
CA GLN A 158 0.84 -6.01 -8.66
C GLN A 158 1.35 -4.68 -8.10
N PHE A 159 0.70 -4.18 -7.05
CA PHE A 159 1.17 -2.98 -6.37
C PHE A 159 2.57 -3.18 -5.76
N PHE A 160 2.83 -4.34 -5.14
CA PHE A 160 4.16 -4.72 -4.67
C PHE A 160 5.21 -4.73 -5.79
N PHE A 161 4.92 -5.37 -6.93
CA PHE A 161 5.84 -5.37 -8.07
C PHE A 161 6.11 -3.94 -8.57
N TYR A 162 5.06 -3.10 -8.57
CA TYR A 162 5.16 -1.70 -8.99
C TYR A 162 6.15 -0.93 -8.13
N VAL A 163 5.94 -0.95 -6.82
CA VAL A 163 6.81 -0.27 -5.86
C VAL A 163 8.23 -0.81 -5.95
N THR A 164 8.41 -2.14 -5.99
CA THR A 164 9.74 -2.75 -6.06
C THR A 164 10.52 -2.26 -7.27
N LEU A 165 9.91 -2.24 -8.46
CA LEU A 165 10.60 -1.79 -9.67
C LEU A 165 10.90 -0.29 -9.65
N ARG A 166 10.04 0.53 -9.04
CA ARG A 166 10.37 1.95 -8.81
C ARG A 166 11.61 2.13 -7.93
N LEU A 167 11.77 1.28 -6.93
CA LEU A 167 12.91 1.34 -6.01
C LEU A 167 14.19 0.74 -6.58
N GLU A 168 14.11 -0.38 -7.31
CA GLU A 168 15.29 -0.99 -7.97
C GLU A 168 15.97 0.03 -8.90
N ARG A 169 15.19 0.81 -9.65
CA ARG A 169 15.76 1.83 -10.56
C ARG A 169 16.44 2.96 -9.83
N TYR A 170 15.86 3.43 -8.73
CA TYR A 170 16.51 4.44 -7.89
C TYR A 170 17.90 3.98 -7.44
N GLN A 171 18.04 2.72 -7.01
CA GLN A 171 19.34 2.18 -6.58
C GLN A 171 20.36 2.04 -7.71
N ILE A 172 19.91 1.69 -8.93
CA ILE A 172 20.79 1.61 -10.10
C ILE A 172 21.38 2.99 -10.43
N HIS A 173 20.59 4.06 -10.31
CA HIS A 173 21.06 5.40 -10.62
C HIS A 173 22.02 5.98 -9.56
N GLU A 174 21.84 5.67 -8.27
CA GLU A 174 22.76 6.14 -7.22
C GLU A 174 24.05 5.32 -7.10
N SER A 175 24.01 4.03 -7.43
CA SER A 175 25.19 3.15 -7.32
C SER A 175 26.25 3.34 -8.42
N TYR A 176 26.08 4.32 -9.31
CA TYR A 176 26.98 4.49 -10.45
C TYR A 176 28.37 5.06 -10.11
N ASP A 177 28.65 5.40 -8.85
CA ASP A 177 29.99 5.84 -8.41
C ASP A 177 30.76 4.80 -7.56
N GLY A 178 30.30 3.54 -7.44
CA GLY A 178 31.06 2.52 -6.69
C GLY A 178 30.71 1.06 -6.99
N PRO A 179 31.69 0.12 -6.95
CA PRO A 179 31.49 -1.29 -7.26
C PRO A 179 30.83 -2.05 -6.08
N GLY A 180 29.57 -1.77 -5.79
CA GLY A 180 28.74 -2.51 -4.83
C GLY A 180 27.60 -3.24 -5.54
N LYS A 181 27.75 -4.55 -5.79
CA LYS A 181 26.69 -5.36 -6.42
C LYS A 181 25.52 -5.54 -5.45
N SER A 182 24.32 -5.08 -5.81
CA SER A 182 23.09 -5.55 -5.18
C SER A 182 22.93 -7.04 -5.47
N SER A 183 22.79 -7.85 -4.41
CA SER A 183 22.57 -9.29 -4.54
C SER A 183 21.08 -9.57 -4.52
N LYS A 184 20.49 -9.94 -5.67
CA LYS A 184 19.14 -10.54 -5.73
C LYS A 184 19.24 -11.97 -5.19
N LEU A 185 19.25 -12.13 -3.87
CA LEU A 185 19.16 -13.46 -3.25
C LEU A 185 17.68 -13.78 -2.98
N PRO A 186 17.07 -14.75 -3.67
CA PRO A 186 15.80 -15.30 -3.23
C PRO A 186 15.97 -15.87 -1.81
N LEU A 187 15.07 -15.50 -0.90
CA LEU A 187 15.08 -15.99 0.48
C LEU A 187 15.02 -17.52 0.50
N ALA A 188 15.91 -18.12 1.29
CA ALA A 188 15.91 -19.54 1.61
C ALA A 188 14.61 -20.00 2.30
N ASP A 189 14.34 -21.29 2.10
CA ASP A 189 13.16 -22.08 2.43
C ASP A 189 12.70 -22.00 3.90
N PRO A 190 11.51 -21.44 4.20
CA PRO A 190 10.91 -21.52 5.54
C PRO A 190 9.99 -22.74 5.68
N LYS A 191 10.27 -23.59 6.67
CA LYS A 191 9.38 -24.68 7.12
C LYS A 191 7.99 -24.14 7.48
N VAL A 192 6.91 -24.73 6.94
CA VAL A 192 5.52 -24.25 7.11
C VAL A 192 4.80 -24.96 8.26
N CYS A 193 3.99 -24.19 9.01
CA CYS A 193 3.12 -24.67 10.09
C CYS A 193 1.64 -24.54 9.67
N THR A 194 0.77 -25.46 10.06
CA THR A 194 -0.69 -25.37 9.84
C THR A 194 -1.45 -24.82 11.06
N LEU A 195 -2.52 -24.07 10.84
CA LEU A 195 -3.49 -23.66 11.85
C LEU A 195 -4.55 -24.75 12.01
N LYS A 196 -4.90 -25.13 13.24
CA LYS A 196 -6.13 -25.89 13.48
C LYS A 196 -7.31 -24.94 13.57
N THR A 197 -8.44 -25.33 12.98
CA THR A 197 -9.72 -24.63 13.11
C THR A 197 -10.10 -24.44 14.59
N PRO A 198 -10.84 -23.38 14.95
CA PRO A 198 -11.14 -23.08 16.35
C PRO A 198 -12.05 -24.16 16.97
N GLY A 199 -11.57 -24.79 18.05
CA GLY A 199 -12.41 -25.35 19.11
C GLY A 199 -12.73 -24.28 20.16
N ASP A 200 -13.58 -24.60 21.13
CA ASP A 200 -14.06 -23.70 22.20
C ASP A 200 -12.92 -23.10 23.08
N ASP A 201 -11.71 -23.64 22.97
CA ASP A 201 -10.51 -23.33 23.75
C ASP A 201 -9.48 -22.45 23.00
N GLY A 202 -9.82 -21.97 21.80
CA GLY A 202 -9.04 -20.98 21.04
C GLY A 202 -7.89 -21.56 20.20
N LEU A 203 -7.33 -20.72 19.33
CA LEU A 203 -6.25 -21.08 18.40
C LEU A 203 -5.01 -21.62 19.15
N SER A 204 -4.69 -22.90 18.95
CA SER A 204 -3.44 -23.54 19.38
C SER A 204 -2.67 -24.06 18.16
N LEU A 205 -1.36 -23.79 18.13
CA LEU A 205 -0.45 -24.28 17.09
C LEU A 205 -0.03 -25.72 17.45
N GLY A 206 -0.26 -26.67 16.53
CA GLY A 206 0.25 -28.05 16.65
C GLY A 206 1.75 -28.13 16.33
N THR A 207 2.45 -29.07 16.95
CA THR A 207 3.93 -29.19 16.98
C THR A 207 4.58 -29.89 15.78
N GLU A 208 3.87 -30.18 14.68
CA GLU A 208 4.46 -30.90 13.53
C GLU A 208 4.37 -30.08 12.24
N CYS A 209 5.54 -29.69 11.71
CA CYS A 209 5.73 -28.83 10.54
C CYS A 209 6.05 -29.71 9.31
N PHE A 210 5.36 -29.52 8.17
CA PHE A 210 5.60 -30.26 6.93
C PHE A 210 6.32 -29.38 5.88
N GLU A 211 7.05 -30.01 4.94
CA GLU A 211 7.76 -29.36 3.81
C GLU A 211 6.78 -29.01 2.66
N LEU A 212 6.79 -27.77 2.18
CA LEU A 212 6.10 -27.35 0.95
C LEU A 212 7.02 -27.52 -0.26
N GLN A 213 6.46 -27.85 -1.43
CA GLN A 213 7.24 -27.95 -2.67
C GLN A 213 7.58 -26.57 -3.26
N HIS A 214 8.78 -26.46 -3.83
CA HIS A 214 9.42 -25.23 -4.32
C HIS A 214 8.63 -24.44 -5.41
N LYS A 215 7.64 -25.05 -6.09
CA LYS A 215 6.77 -24.34 -7.05
C LYS A 215 5.71 -23.48 -6.38
N ASP A 216 5.25 -23.85 -5.19
CA ASP A 216 4.23 -23.08 -4.44
C ASP A 216 4.84 -21.85 -3.73
N LEU A 217 6.15 -21.87 -3.49
CA LEU A 217 6.90 -20.78 -2.85
C LEU A 217 7.11 -19.56 -3.77
N VAL A 218 7.28 -19.78 -5.09
CA VAL A 218 7.50 -18.69 -6.06
C VAL A 218 6.24 -17.85 -6.27
N GLU A 219 5.05 -18.43 -6.05
CA GLU A 219 3.78 -17.69 -6.15
C GLU A 219 3.26 -17.14 -4.80
N SER A 220 3.70 -17.68 -3.67
CA SER A 220 3.16 -17.34 -2.35
C SER A 220 3.97 -16.28 -1.60
N LYS A 221 5.28 -16.16 -1.87
CA LYS A 221 6.14 -15.14 -1.26
C LYS A 221 7.24 -14.64 -2.19
N ALA A 222 7.45 -13.33 -2.19
CA ALA A 222 8.62 -12.70 -2.79
C ALA A 222 9.18 -11.67 -1.80
N CYS A 223 10.50 -11.57 -1.62
CA CYS A 223 11.11 -10.50 -0.84
C CYS A 223 12.33 -9.94 -1.57
N PHE A 224 12.46 -8.62 -1.54
CA PHE A 224 13.60 -7.87 -2.04
C PHE A 224 14.29 -7.23 -0.84
N HIS A 225 15.55 -7.61 -0.63
CA HIS A 225 16.39 -7.08 0.44
C HIS A 225 17.26 -5.95 -0.11
N TYR A 226 17.33 -4.87 0.65
CA TYR A 226 18.20 -3.75 0.36
C TYR A 226 19.45 -3.83 1.25
N LEU A 227 20.60 -3.37 0.74
CA LEU A 227 21.91 -3.59 1.37
C LEU A 227 22.06 -2.93 2.75
N ASP A 228 21.21 -1.95 3.06
CA ASP A 228 21.22 -1.24 4.33
C ASP A 228 20.25 -1.88 5.34
N GLU A 229 20.81 -2.31 6.48
CA GLU A 229 20.12 -2.35 7.79
C GLU A 229 18.82 -3.17 7.85
N ASP A 230 18.83 -4.44 7.43
CA ASP A 230 17.62 -5.31 7.52
C ASP A 230 16.39 -4.80 6.74
N THR A 231 16.56 -3.82 5.84
CA THR A 231 15.47 -3.25 5.05
C THR A 231 15.01 -4.22 3.98
N ALA A 232 13.72 -4.52 3.94
CA ALA A 232 13.16 -5.42 2.92
C ALA A 232 11.73 -5.04 2.52
N ILE A 233 11.36 -5.35 1.28
CA ILE A 233 9.97 -5.31 0.84
C ILE A 233 9.57 -6.72 0.44
N CYS A 234 8.47 -7.19 1.01
CA CYS A 234 7.95 -8.53 0.77
C CYS A 234 6.52 -8.49 0.26
N TYR A 235 6.16 -9.50 -0.52
CA TYR A 235 4.79 -9.87 -0.82
C TYR A 235 4.47 -11.23 -0.19
N ILE A 236 3.27 -11.33 0.38
CA ILE A 236 2.70 -12.56 0.89
C ILE A 236 1.29 -12.68 0.34
N ARG A 237 1.00 -13.80 -0.31
CA ARG A 237 -0.32 -14.08 -0.88
C ARG A 237 -1.36 -14.30 0.22
N ALA A 238 -2.50 -13.65 0.08
CA ALA A 238 -3.71 -13.88 0.86
C ALA A 238 -4.94 -13.64 -0.02
N GLU A 239 -5.83 -14.63 -0.11
CA GLU A 239 -6.98 -14.59 -1.03
C GLU A 239 -8.30 -14.63 -0.26
N ASP A 240 -8.64 -15.79 0.30
CA ASP A 240 -9.91 -16.00 1.02
C ASP A 240 -9.85 -15.58 2.48
N GLU A 241 -8.68 -15.74 3.11
CA GLU A 241 -8.43 -15.37 4.50
C GLU A 241 -7.16 -14.52 4.55
N VAL A 242 -7.13 -13.53 5.45
CA VAL A 242 -5.93 -12.70 5.62
C VAL A 242 -4.77 -13.58 6.09
N VAL A 243 -5.00 -14.44 7.07
CA VAL A 243 -4.01 -15.42 7.52
C VAL A 243 -4.62 -16.81 7.47
N ASP A 244 -3.97 -17.71 6.74
CA ASP A 244 -4.35 -19.10 6.56
C ASP A 244 -3.14 -20.04 6.78
N ASP A 245 -3.36 -21.34 6.60
CA ASP A 245 -2.33 -22.36 6.76
C ASP A 245 -1.11 -22.16 5.85
N ARG A 246 -1.29 -21.51 4.70
CA ARG A 246 -0.23 -21.32 3.71
C ARG A 246 0.69 -20.17 4.09
N ASN A 247 0.19 -19.18 4.83
CA ASN A 247 0.93 -17.95 5.12
C ASN A 247 1.14 -17.65 6.63
N VAL A 248 0.56 -18.44 7.54
CA VAL A 248 0.71 -18.26 9.00
C VAL A 248 2.16 -18.27 9.47
N VAL A 249 3.04 -19.04 8.83
CA VAL A 249 4.47 -19.06 9.17
C VAL A 249 5.09 -17.67 9.06
N TYR A 250 4.69 -16.90 8.05
CA TYR A 250 5.20 -15.55 7.84
C TYR A 250 4.61 -14.58 8.86
N TRP A 251 3.36 -14.78 9.25
CA TRP A 251 2.68 -13.96 10.26
C TRP A 251 3.37 -14.09 11.62
N ASN A 252 3.72 -15.33 11.98
CA ASN A 252 4.48 -15.63 13.19
C ASN A 252 5.91 -15.07 13.14
N GLY A 253 6.48 -14.93 11.93
CA GLY A 253 7.79 -14.31 11.70
C GLY A 253 7.79 -12.78 11.65
N LEU A 254 6.65 -12.10 11.84
CA LEU A 254 6.57 -10.63 11.85
C LEU A 254 7.21 -10.05 13.11
N LYS A 255 8.12 -9.08 12.94
CA LYS A 255 8.72 -8.30 14.02
C LYS A 255 7.83 -7.08 14.36
N PRO A 256 7.91 -6.53 15.58
CA PRO A 256 7.22 -5.28 15.94
C PRO A 256 7.62 -4.07 15.08
N THR A 257 8.82 -4.10 14.50
CA THR A 257 9.34 -3.07 13.61
C THR A 257 8.85 -3.23 12.17
N ASP A 258 8.19 -4.34 11.82
CA ASP A 258 7.71 -4.50 10.45
C ASP A 258 6.51 -3.59 10.18
N ILE A 259 6.21 -3.39 8.89
CA ILE A 259 5.03 -2.67 8.41
C ILE A 259 4.25 -3.66 7.54
N VAL A 260 3.00 -3.93 7.89
CA VAL A 260 2.12 -4.83 7.13
C VAL A 260 1.07 -4.01 6.41
N PHE A 261 1.03 -4.10 5.09
CA PHE A 261 0.03 -3.48 4.24
C PHE A 261 -0.91 -4.56 3.68
N ALA A 262 -2.07 -4.72 4.31
CA ALA A 262 -2.95 -5.89 4.12
C ALA A 262 -4.22 -5.60 3.30
N ASN A 263 -4.65 -6.58 2.48
CA ASN A 263 -5.97 -6.61 1.82
C ASN A 263 -6.33 -7.99 1.24
N THR A 264 -7.58 -8.44 1.41
CA THR A 264 -8.08 -9.70 0.78
C THR A 264 -9.44 -9.54 0.11
N GLY A 265 -9.98 -8.32 0.02
CA GLY A 265 -11.40 -8.13 -0.29
C GLY A 265 -11.83 -8.53 -1.69
N LEU A 266 -10.91 -8.59 -2.64
CA LEU A 266 -11.22 -8.83 -4.05
C LEU A 266 -11.95 -10.15 -4.32
N HIS A 267 -11.58 -11.22 -3.61
CA HIS A 267 -12.13 -12.56 -3.83
C HIS A 267 -13.47 -12.79 -3.11
N HIS A 268 -13.91 -11.84 -2.29
CA HIS A 268 -15.16 -11.97 -1.55
C HIS A 268 -16.34 -11.38 -2.32
N ASN A 269 -17.16 -12.25 -2.91
CA ASN A 269 -18.46 -11.89 -3.49
C ASN A 269 -19.63 -12.14 -2.54
N SER A 270 -19.35 -12.32 -1.25
CA SER A 270 -20.35 -12.58 -0.20
C SER A 270 -20.03 -11.77 1.03
N ARG A 271 -20.98 -10.94 1.45
CA ARG A 271 -20.88 -10.14 2.68
C ARG A 271 -20.64 -10.99 3.93
N VAL A 272 -21.27 -12.17 3.99
CA VAL A 272 -21.11 -13.11 5.12
C VAL A 272 -19.70 -13.67 5.16
N LYS A 273 -19.16 -14.14 4.03
CA LYS A 273 -17.78 -14.65 3.97
C LYS A 273 -16.75 -13.57 4.28
N PHE A 274 -16.93 -12.36 3.74
CA PHE A 274 -16.03 -11.25 4.00
C PHE A 274 -16.03 -10.83 5.48
N ARG A 275 -17.21 -10.71 6.09
CA ARG A 275 -17.35 -10.44 7.52
C ARG A 275 -16.71 -11.55 8.37
N SER A 276 -16.82 -12.81 7.95
CA SER A 276 -16.15 -13.94 8.62
C SER A 276 -14.63 -13.80 8.57
N CYS A 277 -14.07 -13.53 7.40
CA CYS A 277 -12.63 -13.31 7.19
C CYS A 277 -12.10 -12.17 8.08
N HIS A 278 -12.82 -11.05 8.16
CA HIS A 278 -12.45 -9.93 9.03
C HIS A 278 -12.50 -10.27 10.52
N LYS A 279 -13.51 -11.03 10.95
CA LYS A 279 -13.61 -11.50 12.34
C LYS A 279 -12.46 -12.43 12.68
N SER A 280 -12.12 -13.39 11.81
CA SER A 280 -10.97 -14.27 11.97
C SER A 280 -9.67 -13.49 12.11
N PHE A 281 -9.44 -12.52 11.22
CA PHE A 281 -8.25 -11.67 11.26
C PHE A 281 -8.18 -10.81 12.54
N THR A 282 -9.30 -10.20 12.94
CA THR A 282 -9.38 -9.41 14.17
C THR A 282 -9.12 -10.27 15.40
N SER A 283 -9.64 -11.49 15.43
CA SER A 283 -9.46 -12.44 16.53
C SER A 283 -8.00 -12.87 16.66
N LEU A 284 -7.33 -13.11 15.52
CA LEU A 284 -5.91 -13.40 15.48
C LEU A 284 -5.07 -12.24 16.04
N ILE A 285 -5.38 -11.01 15.66
CA ILE A 285 -4.69 -9.83 16.19
C ILE A 285 -4.93 -9.69 17.70
N LYS A 286 -6.18 -9.78 18.17
CA LYS A 286 -6.54 -9.77 19.59
C LYS A 286 -5.74 -10.82 20.38
N TYR A 287 -5.59 -12.02 19.81
CA TYR A 287 -4.79 -13.09 20.39
C TYR A 287 -3.30 -12.74 20.48
N GLN A 288 -2.71 -12.24 19.39
CA GLN A 288 -1.28 -11.93 19.32
C GLN A 288 -0.89 -10.75 20.21
N LEU A 289 -1.76 -9.75 20.35
CA LEU A 289 -1.52 -8.59 21.21
C LEU A 289 -1.33 -8.93 22.69
N LYS A 290 -1.89 -10.07 23.14
CA LYS A 290 -1.68 -10.57 24.50
C LYS A 290 -0.31 -11.20 24.70
N ARG A 291 0.39 -11.55 23.61
CA ARG A 291 1.63 -12.35 23.63
C ARG A 291 2.85 -11.56 23.21
N ARG A 292 2.69 -10.62 22.27
CA ARG A 292 3.79 -9.83 21.72
C ARG A 292 3.31 -8.49 21.16
N PRO A 293 4.19 -7.49 21.04
CA PRO A 293 3.93 -6.32 20.23
C PRO A 293 3.72 -6.73 18.76
N LEU A 294 2.80 -6.04 18.08
CA LEU A 294 2.53 -6.23 16.66
C LEU A 294 3.21 -5.15 15.81
N PRO A 295 3.49 -5.46 14.53
CA PRO A 295 3.91 -4.44 13.56
C PRO A 295 2.87 -3.34 13.38
N LEU A 296 3.25 -2.27 12.68
CA LEU A 296 2.29 -1.34 12.13
C LEU A 296 1.47 -2.07 11.05
N ILE A 297 0.17 -2.25 11.30
CA ILE A 297 -0.75 -2.86 10.32
C ILE A 297 -1.58 -1.74 9.69
N LEU A 298 -1.44 -1.62 8.37
CA LEU A 298 -2.24 -0.76 7.51
C LEU A 298 -3.16 -1.65 6.68
N TRP A 299 -4.43 -1.28 6.55
CA TRP A 299 -5.34 -1.95 5.65
C TRP A 299 -5.50 -1.14 4.36
N ARG A 300 -5.53 -1.77 3.19
CA ARG A 300 -5.94 -1.10 1.95
C ARG A 300 -7.41 -1.36 1.72
N ASP A 301 -8.18 -0.36 1.28
CA ASP A 301 -9.50 -0.63 0.72
C ASP A 301 -9.41 -1.67 -0.42
N THR A 302 -10.51 -2.40 -0.63
CA THR A 302 -10.68 -3.18 -1.86
C THR A 302 -10.86 -2.21 -3.01
N SER A 303 -10.07 -2.31 -4.07
CA SER A 303 -10.23 -1.47 -5.24
C SER A 303 -11.53 -1.78 -5.98
N ALA A 304 -12.08 -0.78 -6.67
CA ALA A 304 -13.22 -0.98 -7.55
C ALA A 304 -12.87 -1.92 -8.72
N GLN A 305 -13.83 -2.76 -9.11
CA GLN A 305 -13.80 -3.53 -10.35
C GLN A 305 -14.74 -2.84 -11.37
N HIS A 306 -14.66 -3.15 -12.66
CA HIS A 306 -15.48 -2.48 -13.70
C HIS A 306 -15.99 -3.47 -14.74
N PHE A 307 -16.63 -4.55 -14.30
CA PHE A 307 -17.16 -5.57 -15.20
C PHE A 307 -18.56 -5.22 -15.69
N GLU A 308 -18.79 -5.45 -16.98
CA GLU A 308 -20.11 -5.32 -17.59
C GLU A 308 -21.13 -6.25 -16.90
N GLY A 309 -22.23 -5.68 -16.39
CA GLY A 309 -23.25 -6.40 -15.63
C GLY A 309 -22.86 -6.71 -14.17
N GLY A 310 -21.72 -6.21 -13.71
CA GLY A 310 -21.38 -6.13 -12.29
C GLY A 310 -22.12 -4.97 -11.62
N GLU A 311 -22.76 -5.23 -10.49
CA GLU A 311 -23.42 -4.18 -9.72
C GLU A 311 -22.37 -3.29 -9.04
N GLY A 312 -22.24 -2.05 -9.55
CA GLY A 312 -21.45 -0.95 -9.00
C GLY A 312 -20.06 -1.34 -8.52
N GLY A 313 -19.34 -2.03 -9.39
CA GLY A 313 -17.92 -2.24 -9.24
C GLY A 313 -17.49 -3.55 -8.60
N ASN A 314 -18.39 -4.55 -8.63
CA ASN A 314 -18.10 -5.92 -8.22
C ASN A 314 -18.01 -6.86 -9.43
N TYR A 315 -17.28 -7.96 -9.28
CA TYR A 315 -17.28 -9.06 -10.25
C TYR A 315 -18.65 -9.75 -10.30
N PRO A 316 -19.30 -9.90 -11.49
CA PRO A 316 -20.59 -10.58 -11.63
C PRO A 316 -20.41 -12.10 -11.77
N PRO A 317 -20.68 -12.93 -10.74
CA PRO A 317 -20.42 -14.36 -10.81
C PRO A 317 -21.27 -15.06 -11.87
N SER A 318 -22.49 -14.55 -12.10
CA SER A 318 -23.44 -15.03 -13.11
C SER A 318 -22.92 -14.89 -14.55
N ARG A 319 -21.98 -13.97 -14.81
CA ARG A 319 -21.36 -13.77 -16.14
C ARG A 319 -19.97 -14.37 -16.26
N SER A 320 -19.52 -15.15 -15.28
CA SER A 320 -18.17 -15.73 -15.26
C SER A 320 -17.81 -16.53 -16.52
N SER A 321 -18.78 -17.22 -17.13
CA SER A 321 -18.57 -17.94 -18.40
C SER A 321 -18.30 -16.97 -19.57
N TYR A 322 -19.14 -15.94 -19.73
CA TYR A 322 -18.97 -14.90 -20.75
C TYR A 322 -17.63 -14.16 -20.60
N LEU A 323 -17.28 -13.78 -19.37
CA LEU A 323 -16.03 -13.07 -19.07
C LEU A 323 -14.77 -13.90 -19.33
N ARG A 324 -14.89 -15.22 -19.51
CA ARG A 324 -13.78 -16.11 -19.90
C ARG A 324 -13.68 -16.36 -21.41
N HIS A 325 -14.67 -15.89 -22.19
CA HIS A 325 -14.77 -16.14 -23.61
C HIS A 325 -15.06 -14.83 -24.37
N ILE A 326 -14.24 -13.80 -24.12
CA ILE A 326 -14.41 -12.52 -24.80
C ILE A 326 -13.60 -12.47 -26.10
N VAL A 327 -14.15 -11.77 -27.09
CA VAL A 327 -13.46 -11.43 -28.33
C VAL A 327 -12.53 -10.24 -28.06
N PRO A 328 -11.20 -10.37 -28.26
CA PRO A 328 -10.28 -9.27 -28.08
C PRO A 328 -10.68 -8.05 -28.91
N GLY A 329 -10.71 -6.86 -28.29
CA GLY A 329 -11.08 -5.59 -28.93
C GLY A 329 -12.57 -5.25 -28.92
N GLU A 330 -13.47 -6.22 -28.69
CA GLU A 330 -14.91 -5.96 -28.56
C GLU A 330 -15.33 -5.69 -27.11
N PHE A 331 -14.67 -6.34 -26.16
CA PHE A 331 -14.94 -6.17 -24.75
C PHE A 331 -14.32 -4.87 -24.21
N LYS A 332 -15.05 -4.19 -23.32
CA LYS A 332 -14.58 -3.02 -22.57
C LYS A 332 -15.03 -3.13 -21.12
N CYS A 333 -14.21 -2.60 -20.21
CA CYS A 333 -14.64 -2.41 -18.83
C CYS A 333 -15.76 -1.35 -18.76
N SER A 334 -16.73 -1.57 -17.90
CA SER A 334 -17.92 -0.73 -17.79
C SER A 334 -17.64 0.51 -16.92
N SER A 335 -17.99 1.68 -17.46
CA SER A 335 -18.08 2.89 -16.65
C SER A 335 -19.45 2.95 -15.96
N HIS A 336 -19.44 3.34 -14.69
CA HIS A 336 -20.65 3.57 -13.90
C HIS A 336 -20.59 4.97 -13.30
N SER A 337 -21.74 5.51 -12.88
CA SER A 337 -21.75 6.73 -12.06
C SER A 337 -21.12 6.47 -10.70
N PHE A 338 -20.59 7.52 -10.08
CA PHE A 338 -20.01 7.41 -8.74
C PHE A 338 -21.06 6.93 -7.72
N GLU A 339 -22.31 7.36 -7.86
CA GLU A 339 -23.44 6.95 -7.01
C GLU A 339 -23.74 5.45 -7.14
N GLU A 340 -23.76 4.91 -8.36
CA GLU A 340 -23.94 3.47 -8.61
C GLU A 340 -22.79 2.66 -8.02
N MET A 341 -21.55 3.09 -8.23
CA MET A 341 -20.36 2.45 -7.67
C MET A 341 -20.44 2.46 -6.14
N ARG A 342 -20.75 3.62 -5.56
CA ARG A 342 -20.78 3.80 -4.10
C ARG A 342 -21.91 3.00 -3.46
N GLY A 343 -23.06 2.89 -4.13
CA GLY A 343 -24.19 2.09 -3.66
C GLY A 343 -23.84 0.60 -3.50
N ASN A 344 -22.81 0.12 -4.21
CA ASN A 344 -22.41 -1.29 -4.23
C ASN A 344 -21.03 -1.55 -3.62
N ASP A 345 -20.40 -0.55 -3.00
CA ASP A 345 -19.13 -0.67 -2.25
C ASP A 345 -19.33 -1.32 -0.87
N TRP A 346 -20.07 -2.42 -0.82
CA TRP A 346 -20.44 -3.04 0.44
C TRP A 346 -19.23 -3.56 1.23
N ARG A 347 -18.11 -3.90 0.55
CA ARG A 347 -16.88 -4.36 1.18
C ARG A 347 -16.27 -3.26 2.04
N ASN A 348 -15.98 -2.10 1.45
CA ASN A 348 -15.35 -1.03 2.21
C ASN A 348 -16.37 -0.33 3.12
N MET A 349 -17.65 -0.26 2.75
CA MET A 349 -18.70 0.19 3.67
C MET A 349 -18.76 -0.67 4.94
N LEU A 350 -18.68 -2.01 4.82
CA LEU A 350 -18.63 -2.91 5.98
C LEU A 350 -17.46 -2.55 6.91
N LEU A 351 -16.27 -2.34 6.35
CA LEU A 351 -15.10 -1.91 7.12
C LEU A 351 -15.26 -0.54 7.77
N ASN A 352 -15.98 0.37 7.11
CA ASN A 352 -16.18 1.73 7.60
C ASN A 352 -17.19 1.81 8.74
N THR A 353 -18.25 1.01 8.63
CA THR A 353 -19.34 1.00 9.60
C THR A 353 -19.03 0.09 10.77
N GLU A 354 -18.54 -1.11 10.50
CA GLU A 354 -18.27 -2.12 11.53
C GLU A 354 -16.85 -1.98 12.07
N GLY A 355 -15.87 -1.59 11.25
CA GLY A 355 -14.45 -1.65 11.65
C GLY A 355 -13.94 -3.08 11.77
N PHE A 356 -12.77 -3.24 12.40
CA PHE A 356 -12.21 -4.56 12.74
C PHE A 356 -12.71 -4.97 14.12
N MET A 357 -13.85 -5.66 14.15
CA MET A 357 -14.57 -6.02 15.38
C MET A 357 -14.68 -7.53 15.58
N THR A 358 -14.38 -8.00 16.79
CA THR A 358 -14.65 -9.39 17.21
C THR A 358 -14.83 -9.48 18.73
N ASP A 359 -15.90 -10.12 19.20
CA ASP A 359 -16.15 -10.38 20.64
C ASP A 359 -15.87 -9.16 21.55
N GLY A 360 -16.48 -8.02 21.24
CA GLY A 360 -16.32 -6.75 21.97
C GLY A 360 -14.98 -6.04 21.79
N PHE A 361 -14.01 -6.66 21.09
CA PHE A 361 -12.74 -6.04 20.77
C PHE A 361 -12.85 -5.26 19.46
N LYS A 362 -12.65 -3.95 19.56
CA LYS A 362 -12.50 -3.05 18.42
C LYS A 362 -11.04 -2.77 18.16
N MET A 363 -10.64 -2.87 16.90
CA MET A 363 -9.33 -2.45 16.45
C MET A 363 -9.46 -1.32 15.45
N ASP A 364 -8.82 -0.20 15.76
CA ASP A 364 -8.69 0.93 14.86
C ASP A 364 -7.42 0.75 14.02
N LEU A 365 -7.57 0.08 12.87
CA LEU A 365 -6.52 0.03 11.86
C LEU A 365 -6.61 1.25 10.96
N PRO A 366 -5.49 1.92 10.66
CA PRO A 366 -5.44 2.88 9.56
C PRO A 366 -5.82 2.19 8.25
N ILE A 367 -6.67 2.86 7.47
CA ILE A 367 -7.12 2.35 6.17
C ILE A 367 -6.67 3.31 5.07
N MET A 368 -5.90 2.79 4.12
CA MET A 368 -5.56 3.47 2.88
C MET A 368 -6.77 3.46 1.93
N ARG A 369 -7.43 4.61 1.86
CA ARG A 369 -8.71 4.82 1.16
C ARG A 369 -8.54 5.02 -0.34
N VAL A 370 -8.35 3.92 -1.07
CA VAL A 370 -8.17 3.96 -2.53
C VAL A 370 -9.44 3.70 -3.34
N TRP A 371 -10.52 3.23 -2.72
CA TRP A 371 -11.72 2.87 -3.48
C TRP A 371 -12.29 4.05 -4.27
N ASN A 372 -12.41 5.23 -3.63
CA ASN A 372 -12.87 6.46 -4.28
C ASN A 372 -11.99 6.88 -5.47
N ILE A 373 -10.68 6.62 -5.39
CA ILE A 373 -9.73 6.94 -6.46
C ILE A 373 -10.00 6.02 -7.64
N THR A 374 -10.25 4.74 -7.37
CA THR A 374 -10.41 3.71 -8.41
C THR A 374 -11.79 3.66 -9.03
N SER A 375 -12.85 4.11 -8.34
CA SER A 375 -14.25 3.88 -8.75
C SER A 375 -14.67 4.57 -10.04
N MET A 376 -13.88 5.54 -10.51
CA MET A 376 -14.14 6.27 -11.75
C MET A 376 -13.05 6.01 -12.80
N SER A 377 -12.30 4.91 -12.68
CA SER A 377 -11.10 4.63 -13.48
C SER A 377 -11.21 3.34 -14.28
N SER A 378 -12.38 3.11 -14.88
CA SER A 378 -12.64 1.90 -15.67
C SER A 378 -11.69 1.75 -16.87
N GLU A 379 -11.18 2.87 -17.38
CA GLU A 379 -10.24 2.95 -18.50
C GLU A 379 -8.81 2.50 -18.17
N LEU A 380 -8.46 2.46 -16.88
CA LEU A 380 -7.10 2.11 -16.41
C LEU A 380 -6.90 0.60 -16.22
N HIS A 381 -7.91 -0.20 -16.52
CA HIS A 381 -7.82 -1.65 -16.55
C HIS A 381 -7.16 -2.14 -17.84
N PRO A 382 -6.50 -3.31 -17.83
CA PRO A 382 -5.96 -3.92 -19.05
C PRO A 382 -7.05 -4.40 -20.01
N VAL A 383 -8.31 -4.49 -19.56
CA VAL A 383 -9.49 -4.95 -20.31
C VAL A 383 -9.48 -6.46 -20.58
N THR A 384 -8.36 -7.02 -21.04
CA THR A 384 -8.21 -8.45 -21.29
C THR A 384 -6.89 -9.03 -20.76
N LEU A 385 -6.85 -10.35 -20.62
CA LEU A 385 -5.66 -11.15 -20.33
C LEU A 385 -5.14 -11.77 -21.63
N GLU A 386 -4.30 -11.05 -22.38
CA GLU A 386 -3.74 -11.52 -23.65
C GLU A 386 -2.93 -12.82 -23.50
N THR A 387 -2.32 -13.07 -22.35
CA THR A 387 -1.53 -14.29 -22.06
C THR A 387 -2.38 -15.53 -21.79
N SER A 388 -3.69 -15.35 -21.59
CA SER A 388 -4.62 -16.41 -21.22
C SER A 388 -5.57 -16.73 -22.38
N ARG A 389 -5.02 -16.85 -23.59
CA ARG A 389 -5.82 -17.29 -24.73
C ARG A 389 -6.21 -18.75 -24.53
N THR A 390 -7.50 -19.04 -24.67
CA THR A 390 -7.96 -20.43 -24.80
C THR A 390 -7.40 -21.04 -26.08
N GLU A 391 -7.46 -22.37 -26.23
CA GLU A 391 -7.09 -23.04 -27.48
C GLU A 391 -7.88 -22.50 -28.69
N GLU A 392 -9.07 -21.97 -28.44
CA GLU A 392 -9.98 -21.34 -29.41
C GLU A 392 -9.65 -19.87 -29.70
N GLY A 393 -8.64 -19.30 -29.03
CA GLY A 393 -8.22 -17.91 -29.20
C GLY A 393 -9.04 -16.88 -28.42
N HIS A 394 -9.98 -17.31 -27.57
CA HIS A 394 -10.73 -16.40 -26.69
C HIS A 394 -9.85 -15.81 -25.60
N ALA A 395 -10.09 -14.56 -25.21
CA ALA A 395 -9.41 -13.92 -24.08
C ALA A 395 -10.29 -13.95 -22.82
N ILE A 396 -9.66 -13.70 -21.67
CA ILE A 396 -10.35 -13.51 -20.39
C ILE A 396 -10.42 -12.01 -20.10
N ALA A 397 -11.60 -11.51 -19.74
CA ALA A 397 -11.82 -10.14 -19.32
C ALA A 397 -11.09 -9.85 -17.99
N ASP A 398 -10.44 -8.69 -17.91
CA ASP A 398 -9.81 -8.23 -16.68
C ASP A 398 -10.11 -6.76 -16.43
N CYS A 399 -11.17 -6.54 -15.66
CA CYS A 399 -11.59 -5.25 -15.12
C CYS A 399 -11.38 -5.20 -13.61
N THR A 400 -10.33 -5.86 -13.13
CA THR A 400 -9.96 -5.97 -11.72
C THR A 400 -8.59 -5.35 -11.46
N HIS A 401 -7.62 -5.73 -12.28
CA HIS A 401 -6.24 -5.29 -12.15
C HIS A 401 -6.02 -4.00 -12.91
N PHE A 402 -5.00 -3.23 -12.56
CA PHE A 402 -4.71 -1.97 -13.25
C PHE A 402 -3.50 -2.15 -14.16
N CYS A 403 -3.46 -1.40 -15.26
CA CYS A 403 -2.27 -1.36 -16.07
C CYS A 403 -1.08 -0.82 -15.24
N PRO A 404 0.09 -1.47 -15.29
CA PRO A 404 1.29 -1.03 -14.59
C PRO A 404 2.01 0.09 -15.36
N SER A 405 1.25 1.10 -15.81
CA SER A 405 1.81 2.25 -16.54
C SER A 405 2.57 3.19 -15.60
N TYR A 406 3.61 3.82 -16.14
CA TYR A 406 4.38 4.84 -15.42
C TYR A 406 3.51 6.09 -15.21
N GLY A 407 3.19 6.41 -13.96
CA GLY A 407 2.17 7.42 -13.67
C GLY A 407 0.73 6.89 -13.77
N GLY A 408 0.53 5.57 -13.76
CA GLY A 408 -0.79 4.95 -13.68
C GLY A 408 -1.35 4.86 -12.27
N MET A 409 -2.36 4.01 -12.09
CA MET A 409 -3.05 3.83 -10.80
C MET A 409 -2.10 3.39 -9.68
N TYR A 410 -1.13 2.51 -9.95
CA TYR A 410 -0.16 2.08 -8.95
C TYR A 410 0.83 3.19 -8.53
N GLU A 411 1.10 4.20 -9.37
CA GLU A 411 1.87 5.38 -8.95
C GLU A 411 1.05 6.24 -7.97
N ILE A 412 -0.25 6.42 -8.25
CA ILE A 412 -1.17 7.13 -7.36
C ILE A 412 -1.22 6.43 -6.01
N TRP A 413 -1.33 5.10 -5.99
CA TRP A 413 -1.30 4.33 -4.74
C TRP A 413 0.04 4.44 -4.03
N SER A 414 1.15 4.38 -4.77
CA SER A 414 2.50 4.59 -4.21
C SER A 414 2.59 5.96 -3.53
N THR A 415 2.02 6.99 -4.16
CA THR A 415 1.94 8.35 -3.62
C THR A 415 1.14 8.39 -2.32
N VAL A 416 -0.05 7.78 -2.27
CA VAL A 416 -0.86 7.72 -1.04
C VAL A 416 -0.12 6.96 0.07
N LEU A 417 0.43 5.78 -0.24
CA LEU A 417 1.18 4.98 0.74
C LEU A 417 2.41 5.72 1.26
N HIS A 418 3.17 6.39 0.39
CA HIS A 418 4.32 7.22 0.78
C HIS A 418 3.92 8.26 1.83
N ASN A 419 2.84 9.01 1.58
CA ASN A 419 2.41 10.05 2.50
C ASN A 419 1.84 9.48 3.82
N ILE A 420 1.17 8.33 3.77
CA ILE A 420 0.74 7.60 4.99
C ILE A 420 1.97 7.19 5.81
N LEU A 421 2.99 6.60 5.18
CA LEU A 421 4.22 6.18 5.89
C LEU A 421 4.97 7.37 6.47
N ARG A 422 5.04 8.50 5.75
CA ARG A 422 5.62 9.74 6.26
C ARG A 422 4.91 10.23 7.52
N ALA A 423 3.57 10.24 7.51
CA ALA A 423 2.78 10.61 8.68
C ALA A 423 2.87 9.59 9.83
N ALA A 424 3.16 8.33 9.52
CA ALA A 424 3.33 7.26 10.49
C ALA A 424 4.74 7.17 11.10
N GLN A 425 5.77 7.80 10.50
CA GLN A 425 7.16 7.69 10.96
C GLN A 425 7.34 8.04 12.46
N PRO A 426 6.77 9.15 13.00
CA PRO A 426 6.91 9.47 14.43
C PRO A 426 6.34 8.39 15.35
N LEU A 427 5.42 7.58 14.82
CA LEU A 427 4.81 6.48 15.54
C LEU A 427 5.79 5.31 15.66
N SER A 428 6.56 4.97 14.62
CA SER A 428 7.48 3.81 14.65
C SER A 428 8.44 3.83 15.85
N GLU A 429 8.87 5.01 16.29
CA GLU A 429 9.75 5.19 17.46
C GLU A 429 9.01 5.10 18.81
N THR A 430 7.69 5.32 18.82
CA THR A 430 6.85 5.39 20.04
C THR A 430 5.75 4.33 20.13
N LEU A 431 5.57 3.46 19.12
CA LEU A 431 4.48 2.48 18.99
C LEU A 431 4.64 1.31 19.97
N LYS A 432 4.45 1.59 21.26
CA LYS A 432 3.51 0.80 22.04
C LYS A 432 2.11 1.23 21.59
N ILE A 433 1.60 0.69 20.48
CA ILE A 433 0.17 0.84 20.16
C ILE A 433 -0.59 0.31 21.37
N LYS A 434 -1.14 1.22 22.19
CA LYS A 434 -2.14 0.84 23.17
C LYS A 434 -3.39 0.53 22.36
N TYR A 435 -3.52 -0.72 21.96
CA TYR A 435 -4.82 -1.24 21.55
C TYR A 435 -5.69 -1.15 22.79
N HIS A 436 -6.55 -0.15 22.85
CA HIS A 436 -7.51 -0.05 23.90
C HIS A 436 -8.49 -1.20 23.69
N ALA A 437 -8.32 -2.27 24.47
CA ALA A 437 -9.41 -3.20 24.70
C ALA A 437 -10.50 -2.38 25.39
N VAL A 438 -11.42 -1.83 24.61
CA VAL A 438 -12.62 -1.22 25.16
C VAL A 438 -13.42 -2.40 25.69
N ASP A 439 -13.42 -2.61 27.01
CA ASP A 439 -14.39 -3.47 27.67
C ASP A 439 -15.76 -2.81 27.47
N LEU A 440 -16.36 -3.06 26.32
CA LEU A 440 -17.68 -2.55 26.02
C LEU A 440 -18.68 -3.47 26.73
N GLU A 441 -19.60 -2.88 27.52
CA GLU A 441 -20.90 -3.45 27.91
C GLU A 441 -21.82 -3.73 26.67
N TYR A 442 -21.24 -4.12 25.53
CA TYR A 442 -21.83 -4.20 24.19
C TYR A 442 -22.66 -5.47 23.92
N GLY A 443 -22.79 -6.35 24.90
CA GLY A 443 -23.52 -7.62 24.74
C GLY A 443 -24.98 -7.43 24.35
N ASN A 444 -25.56 -6.25 24.59
CA ASN A 444 -26.95 -5.94 24.24
C ASN A 444 -27.10 -5.41 22.81
N GLU A 445 -26.14 -4.65 22.29
CA GLU A 445 -26.19 -4.10 20.93
C GLU A 445 -25.90 -5.17 19.87
N ILE A 446 -24.99 -6.11 20.14
CA ILE A 446 -24.74 -7.27 19.26
C ILE A 446 -25.97 -8.18 19.18
N ARG A 447 -26.69 -8.37 20.30
CA ARG A 447 -27.95 -9.12 20.30
C ARG A 447 -29.02 -8.42 19.45
N ARG A 448 -29.07 -7.09 19.49
CA ARG A 448 -29.96 -6.27 18.64
C ARG A 448 -29.59 -6.36 17.16
N ALA A 449 -28.30 -6.26 16.83
CA ALA A 449 -27.81 -6.38 15.45
C ALA A 449 -28.05 -7.78 14.86
N LYS A 450 -27.84 -8.85 15.65
CA LYS A 450 -28.17 -10.23 15.23
C LYS A 450 -29.67 -10.41 15.00
N ALA A 451 -30.52 -9.75 15.80
CA ALA A 451 -31.97 -9.79 15.62
C ALA A 451 -32.42 -9.03 14.36
N GLU A 452 -31.80 -7.89 14.04
CA GLU A 452 -32.07 -7.16 12.79
C GLU A 452 -31.55 -7.91 11.55
N GLU A 453 -30.37 -8.54 11.60
CA GLU A 453 -29.89 -9.40 10.51
C GLU A 453 -30.83 -10.60 10.26
N ALA A 454 -31.40 -11.18 11.33
CA ALA A 454 -32.39 -12.25 11.20
C ALA A 454 -33.70 -11.76 10.55
N LYS A 455 -34.12 -10.51 10.82
CA LYS A 455 -35.27 -9.88 10.15
C LYS A 455 -35.00 -9.59 8.68
N GLU A 456 -33.82 -9.08 8.34
CA GLU A 456 -33.44 -8.87 6.93
C GLU A 456 -33.40 -10.19 6.16
N ARG A 457 -32.88 -11.27 6.75
CA ARG A 457 -32.94 -12.61 6.12
C ARG A 457 -34.36 -13.09 5.85
N LEU A 458 -35.31 -12.78 6.72
CA LEU A 458 -36.73 -13.10 6.51
C LEU A 458 -37.36 -12.23 5.42
N PHE A 459 -36.89 -11.00 5.23
CA PHE A 459 -37.38 -10.08 4.20
C PHE A 459 -36.94 -10.46 2.77
N TRP A 460 -35.78 -11.10 2.63
CA TRP A 460 -35.21 -11.50 1.33
C TRP A 460 -35.51 -12.95 0.91
N LEU A 461 -36.26 -13.71 1.71
CA LEU A 461 -36.75 -15.02 1.27
C LEU A 461 -37.91 -14.81 0.28
N PRO A 462 -37.86 -15.41 -0.93
CA PRO A 462 -38.98 -15.34 -1.85
C PRO A 462 -40.22 -15.98 -1.20
N ASN A 463 -41.36 -15.30 -1.23
CA ASN A 463 -42.66 -15.84 -0.81
C ASN A 463 -43.02 -17.04 -1.70
N SER A 464 -42.51 -18.22 -1.37
CA SER A 464 -42.73 -19.47 -2.11
C SER A 464 -43.96 -20.21 -1.60
N THR A 465 -45.08 -19.51 -1.41
CA THR A 465 -46.38 -20.13 -1.11
C THR A 465 -47.48 -19.31 -1.76
N MET A 466 -47.65 -19.50 -3.07
CA MET A 466 -48.94 -19.52 -3.78
C MET A 466 -48.68 -20.06 -5.19
N ALA A 467 -48.71 -21.39 -5.34
CA ALA A 467 -49.03 -22.01 -6.61
C ALA A 467 -50.35 -22.75 -6.38
N GLU A 468 -51.41 -22.09 -6.82
CA GLU A 468 -52.78 -22.57 -6.83
C GLU A 468 -52.87 -23.82 -7.69
N THR A 469 -53.47 -24.88 -7.13
CA THR A 469 -54.07 -25.95 -7.91
C THR A 469 -55.43 -25.46 -8.39
N SER A 470 -55.51 -25.04 -9.65
CA SER A 470 -56.79 -24.95 -10.37
C SER A 470 -56.83 -26.01 -11.47
N GLU A 471 -57.86 -26.82 -11.39
CA GLU A 471 -58.32 -27.78 -12.40
C GLU A 471 -58.41 -27.12 -13.78
N ASP A 472 -58.00 -27.82 -14.84
CA ASP A 472 -58.87 -27.88 -16.01
C ASP A 472 -58.67 -29.14 -16.85
N SER A 473 -59.82 -29.71 -17.21
CA SER A 473 -60.02 -30.85 -18.07
C SER A 473 -60.13 -30.39 -19.53
N SER A 474 -59.53 -31.11 -20.49
CA SER A 474 -60.21 -31.49 -21.74
C SER A 474 -59.30 -32.20 -22.76
N ALA A 475 -59.86 -33.30 -23.26
CA ALA A 475 -59.84 -33.77 -24.66
C ALA A 475 -58.51 -34.22 -25.31
N GLU A 476 -58.30 -35.55 -25.29
CA GLU A 476 -57.69 -36.27 -26.40
C GLU A 476 -58.75 -37.13 -27.10
N THR A 477 -59.05 -36.76 -28.35
CA THR A 477 -59.57 -37.64 -29.41
C THR A 477 -58.74 -37.37 -30.65
N ALA A 478 -57.94 -38.36 -31.07
CA ALA A 478 -57.47 -38.71 -32.42
C ALA A 478 -56.05 -39.29 -32.37
#